data_AF-A0A5B1AVF1-F1
#
_entry.id   AF-A0A5B1AVF1-F1
#
_cell.length_a   1.000
_cell.length_b   1.000
_cell.length_c   1.000
_cell.angle_alpha   90.00
_cell.angle_beta   90.00
_cell.angle_gamma   90.00
#
_symmetry.space_group_name_H-M   'P 1'
#
loop_
_entity.id
_entity.type
_entity.pdbx_description
1 polymer ?
#
loop_
_entity_poly.entity_id
_entity_poly.type
_entity_poly.pdbx_seq_one_letter_code
_entity_poly.pdbx_strand_id
1 'polypeptide(L)' 'MVTKMSNKNEVKKKKYSVSRIQKMTIERLKTFKGFETYDDEKAQKVIQELEKYAKIIIRHISTKKE' A
#
# COMPACT_ATOMS: atom_id res chain seq x y z
N MET A 1 -24.45 -42.90 -14.58
CA MET A 1 -23.63 -42.61 -13.38
C MET A 1 -23.10 -41.20 -13.50
N VAL A 2 -23.35 -40.37 -12.48
CA VAL A 2 -22.90 -38.98 -12.38
C VAL A 2 -21.52 -39.00 -11.71
N THR A 3 -20.49 -38.44 -12.34
CA THR A 3 -19.26 -38.09 -11.60
C THR A 3 -18.73 -36.75 -12.11
N LYS A 4 -19.22 -35.69 -11.48
CA LYS A 4 -18.53 -34.39 -11.36
C LYS A 4 -17.27 -34.62 -10.53
N MET A 5 -16.11 -34.08 -10.94
CA MET A 5 -14.94 -33.74 -10.11
C MET A 5 -13.81 -33.28 -11.07
N SER A 6 -13.11 -32.16 -10.92
CA SER A 6 -12.95 -31.24 -9.80
C SER A 6 -12.62 -29.84 -10.32
N ASN A 7 -13.22 -28.84 -9.68
CA ASN A 7 -12.88 -27.42 -9.82
C ASN A 7 -11.37 -27.22 -9.56
N LYS A 8 -10.59 -26.90 -10.59
CA LYS A 8 -9.32 -26.19 -10.41
C LYS A 8 -9.68 -24.79 -9.91
N ASN A 9 -9.61 -24.59 -8.60
CA ASN A 9 -9.56 -23.27 -8.00
C ASN A 9 -8.23 -22.61 -8.43
N GLU A 10 -8.20 -22.09 -9.65
CA GLU A 10 -7.16 -21.17 -10.08
C GLU A 10 -7.34 -19.89 -9.27
N VAL A 11 -6.56 -19.75 -8.20
CA VAL A 11 -6.39 -18.50 -7.49
C VAL A 11 -5.82 -17.51 -8.50
N LYS A 12 -6.69 -16.76 -9.18
CA LYS A 12 -6.31 -15.64 -10.04
C LYS A 12 -5.51 -14.68 -9.20
N LYS A 13 -4.17 -14.77 -9.29
CA LYS A 13 -3.25 -13.78 -8.71
C LYS A 13 -3.59 -12.44 -9.34
N LYS A 14 -4.45 -11.65 -8.69
CA LYS A 14 -4.66 -10.24 -9.04
C LYS A 14 -3.30 -9.57 -8.88
N LYS A 15 -2.59 -9.36 -9.99
CA LYS A 15 -1.48 -8.41 -10.05
C LYS A 15 -2.09 -7.05 -9.73
N TYR A 16 -2.09 -6.65 -8.46
CA TYR A 16 -2.35 -5.28 -8.08
C TYR A 16 -1.26 -4.46 -8.77
N SER A 17 -1.64 -3.77 -9.85
CA SER A 17 -0.74 -2.91 -10.58
C SER A 17 -0.38 -1.75 -9.65
N VAL A 18 0.82 -1.82 -9.07
CA VAL A 18 1.45 -0.78 -8.24
C VAL A 18 1.50 0.58 -8.99
N SER A 19 1.30 0.58 -10.30
CA SER A 19 1.28 1.75 -11.19
C SER A 19 0.19 2.79 -10.94
N ARG A 20 -0.81 2.51 -10.07
CA ARG A 20 -1.83 3.49 -9.66
C ARG A 20 -1.66 4.02 -8.25
N ILE A 21 -0.53 3.75 -7.58
CA ILE A 21 -0.27 4.35 -6.28
C ILE A 21 0.09 5.82 -6.50
N GLN A 22 -0.91 6.69 -6.43
CA GLN A 22 -0.69 8.13 -6.31
C GLN A 22 0.18 8.39 -5.09
N LYS A 23 1.21 9.22 -5.27
CA LYS A 23 2.05 9.73 -4.18
C LYS A 23 1.16 10.37 -3.11
N MET A 24 1.53 10.22 -1.84
CA MET A 24 0.83 10.93 -0.78
C MET A 24 1.16 12.42 -0.88
N THR A 25 0.13 13.25 -1.04
CA THR A 25 0.24 14.72 -1.03
C THR A 25 -0.33 15.26 0.28
N ILE A 26 0.03 16.50 0.62
CA ILE A 26 -0.52 17.19 1.80
C ILE A 26 -2.05 17.24 1.73
N GLU A 27 -2.61 17.67 0.60
CA GLU A 27 -4.06 17.76 0.41
C GLU A 27 -4.74 16.42 0.64
N ARG A 28 -4.17 15.34 0.09
CA ARG A 28 -4.68 13.99 0.28
C ARG A 28 -4.55 13.53 1.73
N LEU A 29 -3.44 13.84 2.40
CA LEU A 29 -3.26 13.53 3.82
C LEU A 29 -4.35 14.19 4.68
N LYS A 30 -4.68 15.46 4.41
CA LYS A 30 -5.72 16.19 5.14
C LYS A 30 -7.14 15.66 4.91
N THR A 31 -7.38 14.85 3.88
CA THR A 31 -8.67 14.16 3.71
C THR A 31 -8.89 13.02 4.72
N PHE A 32 -7.83 12.55 5.38
CA PHE A 32 -7.94 11.48 6.36
C PHE A 32 -8.35 12.01 7.73
N LYS A 33 -9.22 11.24 8.40
CA LYS A 33 -9.66 11.55 9.75
C LYS A 33 -8.47 11.62 10.72
N GLY A 34 -8.36 12.71 11.46
CA GLY A 34 -7.26 13.00 12.39
C GLY A 34 -6.13 13.85 11.80
N PHE A 35 -6.22 14.23 10.52
CA PHE A 35 -5.22 15.04 9.82
C PHE A 35 -5.82 16.32 9.20
N GLU A 36 -7.12 16.56 9.34
CA GLU A 36 -7.85 17.64 8.67
C GLU A 36 -7.31 19.03 9.03
N THR A 37 -6.88 19.19 10.28
CA THR A 37 -6.41 20.48 10.85
C THR A 37 -4.91 20.67 10.78
N TYR A 38 -4.18 19.76 10.13
CA TYR A 38 -2.73 19.88 10.03
C TYR A 38 -2.39 21.06 9.12
N ASP A 39 -1.46 21.90 9.56
CA ASP A 39 -0.78 22.84 8.68
C ASP A 39 0.11 22.08 7.69
N ASP A 40 0.53 22.78 6.64
CA ASP A 40 1.29 22.18 5.55
C ASP A 40 2.67 21.65 6.00
N GLU A 41 3.32 22.33 6.96
CA GLU A 41 4.63 21.90 7.46
C GLU A 41 4.51 20.61 8.29
N LYS A 42 3.50 20.54 9.16
CA LYS A 42 3.22 19.35 9.96
C LYS A 42 2.79 18.18 9.08
N ALA A 43 1.94 18.42 8.10
CA ALA A 43 1.53 17.41 7.11
C ALA A 43 2.75 16.89 6.32
N GLN A 44 3.64 17.78 5.89
CA GLN A 44 4.85 17.42 5.18
C GLN A 44 5.78 16.55 6.03
N LYS A 45 5.96 16.88 7.31
CA LYS A 45 6.76 16.06 8.25
C LYS A 45 6.20 14.64 8.39
N VAL A 46 4.88 14.51 8.55
CA VAL A 46 4.23 13.19 8.62
C VAL A 46 4.45 12.38 7.35
N ILE A 47 4.31 12.98 6.17
CA ILE A 47 4.55 12.29 4.90
C ILE A 47 5.99 11.77 4.85
N GLN A 48 6.97 12.59 5.24
CA GLN A 48 8.38 12.20 5.25
C GLN A 48 8.65 11.04 6.23
N GLU A 49 8.03 11.04 7.40
CA GLU A 49 8.15 9.94 8.36
C GLU A 49 7.55 8.64 7.81
N LEU A 50 6.35 8.71 7.22
CA LEU A 50 5.71 7.56 6.57
C LEU A 50 6.57 6.98 5.46
N GLU A 51 7.19 7.83 4.62
CA GLU A 51 8.13 7.40 3.58
C GLU A 51 9.38 6.73 4.17
N LYS A 52 9.89 7.22 5.30
CA LYS A 52 11.03 6.61 5.99
C LYS A 52 10.68 5.21 6.49
N TYR A 53 9.53 5.03 7.14
CA TYR A 53 9.08 3.72 7.59
C TYR A 53 8.83 2.76 6.43
N ALA A 54 8.18 3.25 5.36
CA ALA A 54 7.96 2.46 4.15
C ALA A 54 9.28 1.95 3.55
N LYS A 55 10.31 2.80 3.47
CA LYS A 55 11.66 2.40 3.00
C LYS A 55 12.26 1.27 3.85
N ILE A 56 12.12 1.34 5.17
CA ILE A 56 12.63 0.30 6.08
C ILE A 56 11.91 -1.03 5.83
N ILE A 57 10.58 -1.00 5.75
CA ILE A 57 9.76 -2.20 5.52
C ILE A 57 10.08 -2.81 4.16
N ILE A 58 10.13 -1.99 3.10
CA ILE A 58 10.48 -2.43 1.75
C ILE A 58 11.87 -3.08 1.76
N ARG A 59 12.87 -2.44 2.36
CA ARG A 59 14.23 -2.99 2.47
C ARG A 59 14.25 -4.35 3.16
N HIS A 60 13.52 -4.49 4.27
CA HIS A 60 13.43 -5.75 5.01
C HIS A 60 12.75 -6.87 4.22
N ILE A 61 11.68 -6.57 3.48
CA ILE A 61 10.98 -7.56 2.67
C ILE A 61 11.79 -7.91 1.41
N SER A 62 12.46 -6.95 0.80
CA SER A 62 13.29 -7.16 -0.40
C SER A 62 14.56 -7.97 -0.12
N THR A 63 15.12 -7.88 1.09
CA THR A 63 16.31 -8.65 1.50
C THR A 63 15.97 -10.09 1.89
N LYS A 64 14.70 -10.43 2.11
CA LYS A 64 14.25 -11.81 2.40
C LYS A 64 13.99 -12.69 1.16
N LYS A 65 14.42 -12.25 -0.03
CA LYS A 65 14.50 -13.12 -1.21
C LYS A 65 15.86 -13.83 -1.21
N GLU A 66 16.01 -14.80 -0.32
CA GLU A 66 17.00 -15.88 -0.42
C GLU A 66 16.27 -17.21 -0.37
#